data_AF-A0A7G7XQD5-F1
#
_entry.id   AF-A0A7G7XQD5-F1
#
_cell.length_a   1.000
_cell.length_b   1.000
_cell.length_c   1.000
_cell.angle_alpha   90.00
_cell.angle_beta   90.00
_cell.angle_gamma   90.00
#
_symmetry.space_group_name_H-M   'P 1'
#
loop_
_entity.id
_entity.type
_entity.pdbx_description
1 polymer ?
#
loop_
_entity_poly.entity_id
_entity_poly.type
_entity_poly.pdbx_seq_one_letter_code
_entity_poly.pdbx_strand_id
1 'polypeptide(L)'
;MKNILTQSLAKYFLPDGLTTSYSFDKGAESANMLNATRSATKLISHFFSPINALAGKPVFTVKSDSVVVHVFYYIPVVKQALNSNTVNNLGTSLSSLFGRPVSLRLVKLHYPYLDSYILAQYIAMNTQDYTLVQIVRRMFGSISPVKNTESLNALASELPSHIVGIKVRVSGRLITERWRPRQTV
;
A
#
# COMPACT_ATOMS: atom_id res chain seq x y z
N MET A 1 -22.99 -18.91 10.49
CA MET A 1 -23.33 -18.82 9.04
C MET A 1 -22.50 -17.69 8.44
N LYS A 2 -21.70 -17.97 7.40
CA LYS A 2 -20.83 -16.96 6.77
C LYS A 2 -21.70 -15.91 6.07
N ASN A 3 -21.49 -14.62 6.35
CA ASN A 3 -22.25 -13.54 5.75
C ASN A 3 -21.80 -13.36 4.30
N ILE A 4 -22.50 -14.00 3.36
CA ILE A 4 -22.14 -14.06 1.94
C ILE A 4 -22.16 -12.67 1.29
N LEU A 5 -22.95 -11.73 1.82
CA LEU A 5 -23.09 -10.37 1.30
C LEU A 5 -21.87 -9.48 1.55
N THR A 6 -21.20 -9.62 2.70
CA THR A 6 -19.99 -8.84 2.99
C THR A 6 -18.78 -9.38 2.23
N GLN A 7 -18.71 -10.71 2.04
CA GLN A 7 -17.67 -11.35 1.22
C GLN A 7 -17.81 -10.99 -0.26
N SER A 8 -19.04 -10.88 -0.78
CA SER A 8 -19.26 -10.47 -2.18
C SER A 8 -18.87 -9.01 -2.41
N LEU A 9 -19.14 -8.11 -1.46
CA LEU A 9 -18.73 -6.70 -1.53
C LEU A 9 -17.20 -6.56 -1.43
N ALA A 10 -16.55 -7.30 -0.52
CA ALA A 10 -15.10 -7.27 -0.35
C ALA A 10 -14.33 -7.62 -1.64
N LYS A 11 -14.89 -8.50 -2.50
CA LYS A 11 -14.34 -8.82 -3.82
C LYS A 11 -14.24 -7.61 -4.76
N TYR A 12 -15.09 -6.59 -4.59
CA TYR A 12 -15.04 -5.36 -5.37
C TYR A 12 -14.06 -4.32 -4.81
N PHE A 13 -13.70 -4.44 -3.52
CA PHE A 13 -12.85 -3.46 -2.81
C PHE A 13 -11.40 -3.93 -2.62
N LEU A 14 -11.15 -5.24 -2.60
CA LEU A 14 -9.82 -5.80 -2.45
C LEU A 14 -9.25 -6.22 -3.81
N PRO A 15 -8.06 -5.73 -4.21
CA PRO A 15 -7.43 -6.13 -5.45
C PRO A 15 -7.02 -7.61 -5.42
N ASP A 16 -7.50 -8.37 -6.41
CA ASP A 16 -7.19 -9.79 -6.61
C ASP A 16 -5.80 -9.94 -7.27
N GLY A 17 -4.75 -9.72 -6.48
CA GLY A 17 -3.35 -9.88 -6.92
C GLY A 17 -2.66 -8.63 -7.48
N LEU A 18 -1.32 -8.61 -7.42
CA LEU A 18 -0.48 -7.59 -8.06
C LEU A 18 -0.60 -7.78 -9.59
N THR A 19 -1.24 -6.80 -10.25
CA THR A 19 -1.43 -6.68 -11.71
C THR A 19 -2.16 -7.86 -12.37
N THR A 20 -3.48 -7.74 -12.51
CA THR A 20 -4.28 -8.67 -13.32
C THR A 20 -4.35 -8.14 -14.76
N SER A 21 -3.37 -8.49 -15.58
CA SER A 21 -3.45 -8.31 -17.03
C SER A 21 -3.29 -9.66 -17.72
N TYR A 22 -4.38 -10.19 -18.27
CA TYR A 22 -4.34 -11.37 -19.12
C TYR A 22 -4.15 -10.92 -20.57
N SER A 23 -2.95 -11.13 -21.12
CA SER A 23 -2.69 -10.99 -22.54
C SER A 23 -2.08 -12.28 -23.04
N PHE A 24 -2.76 -12.93 -23.99
CA PHE A 24 -2.26 -14.14 -24.66
C PHE A 24 -1.36 -13.80 -25.84
N ASP A 25 -1.19 -12.50 -26.14
CA ASP A 25 -0.34 -12.05 -27.22
C ASP A 25 1.11 -11.86 -26.71
N LYS A 26 2.03 -12.64 -27.28
CA LYS A 26 3.47 -12.62 -26.94
C LYS A 26 4.20 -11.43 -27.60
N GLY A 27 3.46 -10.46 -28.14
CA GLY A 27 3.97 -9.33 -28.92
C GLY A 27 4.32 -8.06 -28.14
N ALA A 28 4.62 -7.00 -28.91
CA ALA A 28 5.07 -5.67 -28.45
C ALA A 28 4.08 -4.97 -27.50
N GLU A 29 2.78 -5.26 -27.58
CA GLU A 29 1.76 -4.64 -26.72
C GLU A 29 1.93 -4.99 -25.24
N SER A 30 2.31 -6.24 -24.94
CA SER A 30 2.57 -6.67 -23.56
C SER A 30 3.78 -5.93 -22.97
N ALA A 31 4.85 -5.77 -23.74
CA ALA A 31 6.03 -5.03 -23.33
C ALA A 31 5.74 -3.53 -23.14
N ASN A 32 4.96 -2.92 -24.04
CA ASN A 32 4.55 -1.53 -23.93
C ASN A 32 3.70 -1.28 -22.67
N MET A 33 2.79 -2.20 -22.34
CA MET A 33 1.97 -2.12 -21.13
C MET A 33 2.81 -2.29 -19.84
N LEU A 34 3.82 -3.16 -19.85
CA LEU A 34 4.76 -3.29 -18.73
C LEU A 34 5.62 -2.02 -18.54
N ASN A 35 6.07 -1.41 -19.63
CA ASN A 35 6.80 -0.14 -19.57
C ASN A 35 5.90 0.99 -19.06
N ALA A 36 4.65 1.03 -19.53
CA ALA A 36 3.64 1.98 -19.07
C ALA A 36 3.38 1.83 -17.57
N THR A 37 3.13 0.62 -17.07
CA THR A 37 2.90 0.40 -15.63
C THR A 37 4.11 0.81 -14.79
N ARG A 38 5.34 0.56 -15.24
CA ARG A 38 6.56 1.03 -14.54
C ARG A 38 6.64 2.55 -14.52
N SER A 39 6.43 3.22 -15.65
CA SER A 39 6.43 4.69 -15.70
C SER A 39 5.32 5.29 -14.84
N ALA A 40 4.12 4.70 -14.86
CA ALA A 40 3.01 5.08 -13.99
C ALA A 40 3.36 4.90 -12.50
N THR A 41 4.00 3.80 -12.10
CA THR A 41 4.41 3.59 -10.70
C THR A 41 5.37 4.70 -10.22
N LYS A 42 6.33 5.10 -11.05
CA LYS A 42 7.25 6.20 -10.74
C LYS A 42 6.52 7.53 -10.63
N LEU A 43 5.64 7.82 -11.58
CA LEU A 43 4.85 9.05 -11.61
C LEU A 43 3.94 9.15 -10.38
N ILE A 44 3.28 8.05 -10.00
CA ILE A 44 2.47 7.97 -8.78
C ILE A 44 3.35 8.19 -7.54
N SER A 45 4.53 7.58 -7.45
CA SER A 45 5.44 7.80 -6.31
C SER A 45 5.89 9.27 -6.20
N HIS A 46 6.14 9.92 -7.34
CA HIS A 46 6.50 11.33 -7.39
C HIS A 46 5.35 12.24 -6.96
N PHE A 47 4.11 11.90 -7.31
CA PHE A 47 2.92 12.66 -6.89
C PHE A 47 2.78 12.75 -5.37
N PHE A 48 3.09 11.68 -4.64
CA PHE A 48 2.94 11.65 -3.17
C PHE A 48 4.12 12.24 -2.40
N SER A 49 5.30 12.37 -3.04
CA SER A 49 6.52 12.86 -2.39
C SER A 49 6.40 14.27 -1.78
N PRO A 50 5.81 15.30 -2.45
CA PRO A 50 5.73 16.65 -1.89
C PRO A 50 4.79 16.78 -0.70
N ILE A 51 3.82 15.86 -0.59
CA ILE A 51 2.77 15.88 0.44
C ILE A 51 3.23 15.08 1.67
N ASN A 52 4.43 14.46 1.64
CA ASN A 52 4.91 13.51 2.65
C ASN A 52 3.89 12.39 2.93
N ALA A 53 3.17 12.00 1.89
CA ALA A 53 2.21 10.90 1.94
C ALA A 53 2.92 9.60 1.57
N LEU A 54 2.61 8.53 2.31
CA LEU A 54 3.13 7.20 2.06
C LEU A 54 2.19 6.47 1.11
N ALA A 55 2.68 6.07 -0.06
CA ALA A 55 1.89 5.40 -1.07
C ALA A 55 2.17 3.90 -1.09
N GLY A 56 1.11 3.08 -1.09
CA GLY A 56 1.17 1.64 -1.28
C GLY A 56 1.61 1.27 -2.70
N LYS A 57 1.79 -0.03 -2.95
CA LYS A 57 2.01 -0.51 -4.32
C LYS A 57 0.72 -0.30 -5.14
N PRO A 58 0.76 0.43 -6.26
CA PRO A 58 -0.42 0.61 -7.09
C PRO A 58 -0.79 -0.73 -7.74
N VAL A 59 -2.09 -1.04 -7.74
CA VAL A 59 -2.63 -2.19 -8.46
C VAL A 59 -3.30 -1.70 -9.73
N PHE A 60 -2.84 -2.23 -10.86
CA PHE A 60 -3.36 -1.95 -12.18
C PHE A 60 -4.28 -3.08 -12.62
N THR A 61 -5.50 -2.73 -13.00
CA THR A 61 -6.45 -3.64 -13.65
C THR A 61 -6.71 -3.09 -15.04
N VAL A 62 -6.11 -3.74 -16.03
CA VAL A 62 -6.26 -3.33 -17.43
C VAL A 62 -7.44 -4.06 -18.03
N LYS A 63 -8.46 -3.30 -18.44
CA LYS A 63 -9.57 -3.79 -19.26
C LYS A 63 -9.30 -3.45 -20.73
N SER A 64 -10.13 -3.99 -21.63
CA SER A 64 -10.05 -3.68 -23.06
C SER A 64 -10.14 -2.18 -23.33
N ASP A 65 -11.09 -1.52 -22.68
CA ASP A 65 -11.40 -0.10 -22.91
C ASP A 65 -10.77 0.85 -21.89
N SER A 66 -10.65 0.44 -20.62
CA SER A 66 -10.19 1.32 -19.54
C SER A 66 -9.14 0.69 -18.64
N VAL A 67 -8.33 1.53 -18.00
CA VAL A 67 -7.37 1.11 -16.98
C VAL A 67 -7.84 1.60 -15.63
N VAL A 68 -8.00 0.68 -14.68
CA VAL A 68 -8.33 1.04 -13.30
C VAL A 68 -7.05 0.99 -12.48
N VAL A 69 -6.73 2.08 -11.78
CA VAL A 69 -5.55 2.19 -10.93
C VAL A 69 -6.00 2.34 -9.49
N HIS A 70 -5.74 1.33 -8.67
CA HIS A 70 -6.00 1.35 -7.24
C HIS A 70 -4.73 1.70 -6.48
N VAL A 71 -4.78 2.73 -5.65
CA VAL A 71 -3.64 3.13 -4.81
C VAL A 71 -4.11 3.36 -3.38
N PHE A 72 -3.61 2.56 -2.46
CA PHE A 72 -3.74 2.85 -1.04
C PHE A 72 -2.70 3.88 -0.64
N TYR A 73 -3.06 4.84 0.21
CA TYR A 73 -2.12 5.84 0.70
C TYR A 73 -2.39 6.18 2.16
N TYR A 74 -1.36 6.61 2.87
CA TYR A 74 -1.42 7.05 4.26
C TYR A 74 -0.81 8.44 4.39
N ILE A 75 -1.49 9.33 5.11
CA ILE A 75 -1.00 10.67 5.41
C ILE A 75 -0.82 10.77 6.93
N PRO A 76 0.40 11.01 7.44
CA PRO A 76 0.63 11.16 8.87
C PRO A 76 -0.12 12.35 9.48
N VAL A 77 -0.34 13.41 8.69
CA VAL A 77 -1.03 14.63 9.12
C VAL A 77 -2.55 14.47 8.97
N VAL A 78 -3.26 14.46 10.10
CA VAL A 78 -4.70 14.14 10.18
C VAL A 78 -5.58 15.03 9.29
N LYS A 79 -5.31 16.33 9.24
CA LYS A 79 -6.13 17.33 8.52
C LYS A 79 -5.73 17.56 7.06
N GLN A 80 -4.74 16.85 6.56
CA GLN A 80 -4.26 17.02 5.19
C GLN A 80 -5.07 16.13 4.23
N ALA A 81 -5.49 16.72 3.11
CA ALA A 81 -6.27 16.07 2.07
C ALA A 81 -5.60 16.26 0.70
N LEU A 82 -5.92 15.38 -0.25
CA LEU A 82 -5.46 15.51 -1.63
C LEU A 82 -6.25 16.62 -2.33
N ASN A 83 -5.55 17.44 -3.12
CA ASN A 83 -6.18 18.49 -3.91
C ASN A 83 -6.80 17.88 -5.18
N SER A 84 -8.07 18.21 -5.47
CA SER A 84 -8.77 17.70 -6.66
C SER A 84 -8.06 18.04 -7.97
N ASN A 85 -7.48 19.24 -8.07
CA ASN A 85 -6.80 19.69 -9.29
C ASN A 85 -5.53 18.89 -9.54
N THR A 86 -4.74 18.60 -8.51
CA THR A 86 -3.51 17.81 -8.65
C THR A 86 -3.82 16.35 -8.95
N VAL A 87 -4.90 15.80 -8.37
CA VAL A 87 -5.40 14.45 -8.68
C VAL A 87 -5.90 14.36 -10.12
N ASN A 88 -6.59 15.38 -10.63
CA ASN A 88 -7.03 15.42 -12.02
C ASN A 88 -5.83 15.47 -12.99
N ASN A 89 -4.81 16.27 -12.67
CA ASN A 89 -3.57 16.34 -13.47
C ASN A 89 -2.79 15.01 -13.47
N LEU A 90 -2.82 14.28 -12.35
CA LEU A 90 -2.32 12.91 -12.27
C LEU A 90 -3.12 11.99 -13.19
N GLY A 91 -4.45 12.09 -13.17
CA GLY A 91 -5.34 11.31 -14.04
C GLY A 91 -5.07 11.55 -15.54
N THR A 92 -4.91 12.81 -15.95
CA THR A 92 -4.60 13.15 -17.35
C THR A 92 -3.23 12.64 -17.76
N SER A 93 -2.22 12.75 -16.90
CA SER A 93 -0.86 12.24 -17.15
C SER A 93 -0.82 10.71 -17.24
N LEU A 94 -1.63 10.01 -16.44
CA LEU A 94 -1.75 8.56 -16.54
C LEU A 94 -2.52 8.16 -17.82
N SER A 95 -3.56 8.90 -18.19
CA SER A 95 -4.34 8.62 -19.40
C SER A 95 -3.49 8.76 -20.67
N SER A 96 -2.66 9.81 -20.76
CA SER A 96 -1.72 9.98 -21.89
C SER A 96 -0.68 8.87 -21.96
N LEU A 97 -0.23 8.36 -20.80
CA LEU A 97 0.77 7.31 -20.69
C LEU A 97 0.22 5.94 -21.15
N PHE A 98 -1.03 5.62 -20.82
CA PHE A 98 -1.66 4.35 -21.23
C PHE A 98 -2.37 4.42 -22.59
N GLY A 99 -2.62 5.61 -23.13
CA GLY A 99 -3.41 5.81 -24.35
C GLY A 99 -4.88 5.37 -24.21
N ARG A 100 -5.36 5.25 -22.97
CA ARG A 100 -6.70 4.77 -22.62
C ARG A 100 -7.28 5.62 -21.47
N PRO A 101 -8.61 5.68 -21.30
CA PRO A 101 -9.21 6.30 -20.14
C PRO A 101 -8.79 5.59 -18.85
N VAL A 102 -8.32 6.37 -17.87
CA VAL A 102 -7.85 5.86 -16.58
C VAL A 102 -8.84 6.22 -15.48
N SER A 103 -9.32 5.21 -14.76
CA SER A 103 -10.10 5.37 -13.52
C SER A 103 -9.17 5.27 -12.32
N LEU A 104 -8.83 6.40 -11.72
CA LEU A 104 -7.97 6.47 -10.55
C LEU A 104 -8.79 6.31 -9.26
N ARG A 105 -8.45 5.32 -8.44
CA ARG A 105 -9.09 5.00 -7.15
C ARG A 105 -8.08 5.12 -6.03
N LEU A 106 -8.07 6.27 -5.37
CA LEU A 106 -7.22 6.56 -4.23
C LEU A 106 -7.96 6.23 -2.93
N VAL A 107 -7.39 5.37 -2.09
CA VAL A 107 -8.01 4.96 -0.82
C VAL A 107 -7.10 5.37 0.33
N LYS A 108 -7.59 6.26 1.19
CA LYS A 108 -6.88 6.69 2.39
C LYS A 108 -6.94 5.59 3.45
N LEU A 109 -5.79 5.16 3.93
CA LEU A 109 -5.67 4.27 5.09
C LEU A 109 -5.69 5.09 6.38
N HIS A 110 -6.41 4.61 7.38
CA HIS A 110 -6.42 5.21 8.72
C HIS A 110 -5.13 4.91 9.49
N TYR A 111 -4.53 3.75 9.27
CA TYR A 111 -3.32 3.31 9.95
C TYR A 111 -2.26 2.79 8.97
N PRO A 112 -0.96 3.06 9.22
CA PRO A 112 0.11 2.67 8.30
C PRO A 112 0.32 1.15 8.26
N TYR A 113 -0.05 0.43 9.32
CA TYR A 113 0.13 -1.03 9.43
C TYR A 113 -0.91 -1.85 8.66
N LEU A 114 -1.93 -1.22 8.06
CA LEU A 114 -2.94 -1.91 7.25
C LEU A 114 -2.41 -2.33 5.86
N ASP A 115 -1.32 -1.71 5.40
CA ASP A 115 -0.62 -2.08 4.19
C ASP A 115 0.87 -2.30 4.50
N SER A 116 1.41 -3.42 4.06
CA SER A 116 2.79 -3.82 4.39
C SER A 116 3.84 -2.91 3.75
N TYR A 117 3.55 -2.33 2.58
CA TYR A 117 4.48 -1.47 1.86
C TYR A 117 4.51 -0.06 2.47
N ILE A 118 3.34 0.47 2.83
CA ILE A 118 3.20 1.72 3.59
C ILE A 118 3.86 1.59 4.96
N LEU A 119 3.63 0.47 5.66
CA LEU A 119 4.28 0.20 6.94
C LEU A 119 5.81 0.21 6.83
N ALA A 120 6.35 -0.42 5.78
CA ALA A 120 7.79 -0.43 5.55
C ALA A 120 8.35 1.00 5.33
N GLN A 121 7.66 1.81 4.52
CA GLN A 121 8.04 3.22 4.33
C GLN A 121 7.93 4.04 5.62
N TYR A 122 6.87 3.81 6.40
CA TYR A 122 6.67 4.47 7.68
C TYR A 122 7.84 4.16 8.64
N ILE A 123 8.22 2.89 8.77
CA ILE A 123 9.37 2.49 9.58
C ILE A 123 10.64 3.18 9.05
N ALA A 124 10.86 3.15 7.73
CA ALA A 124 12.02 3.77 7.09
C ALA A 124 12.14 5.27 7.41
N MET A 125 11.05 6.03 7.29
CA MET A 125 11.04 7.46 7.63
C MET A 125 11.40 7.71 9.10
N ASN A 126 10.90 6.88 10.01
CA ASN A 126 11.15 7.04 11.45
C ASN A 126 12.54 6.55 11.89
N THR A 127 13.28 5.81 11.06
CA THR A 127 14.61 5.29 11.44
C THR A 127 15.68 6.37 11.59
N GLN A 128 15.44 7.58 11.09
CA GLN A 128 16.35 8.71 11.27
C GLN A 128 16.35 9.23 12.70
N ASP A 129 15.17 9.27 13.33
CA ASP A 129 14.97 9.90 14.64
C ASP A 129 14.96 8.89 15.80
N TYR A 130 14.60 7.63 15.53
CA TYR A 130 14.36 6.62 16.57
C TYR A 130 15.10 5.31 16.30
N THR A 131 15.44 4.60 17.38
CA THR A 131 15.94 3.23 17.29
C THR A 131 14.84 2.27 16.86
N LEU A 132 15.20 1.16 16.18
CA LEU A 132 14.23 0.16 15.72
C LEU A 132 13.33 -0.31 16.88
N VAL A 133 13.91 -0.54 18.05
CA VAL A 133 13.20 -0.97 19.25
C VAL A 133 12.13 0.04 19.67
N GLN A 134 12.44 1.34 19.63
CA GLN A 134 11.47 2.39 19.97
C GLN A 134 10.34 2.45 18.94
N ILE A 135 10.66 2.37 17.64
CA ILE A 135 9.67 2.37 16.57
C ILE A 135 8.71 1.19 16.75
N VAL A 136 9.26 -0.01 16.91
CA VAL A 136 8.50 -1.24 17.11
C VAL A 136 7.62 -1.15 18.35
N ARG A 137 8.15 -0.68 19.49
CA ARG A 137 7.36 -0.50 20.72
C ARG A 137 6.20 0.47 20.56
N ARG A 138 6.41 1.62 19.91
CA ARG A 138 5.34 2.61 19.66
C ARG A 138 4.28 2.04 18.72
N MET A 139 4.71 1.35 17.66
CA MET A 139 3.82 0.67 16.73
C MET A 139 2.95 -0.37 17.44
N PHE A 140 3.55 -1.33 18.14
CA PHE A 140 2.80 -2.37 18.84
C PHE A 140 2.00 -1.84 20.04
N GLY A 141 2.39 -0.71 20.62
CA GLY A 141 1.57 -0.02 21.62
C GLY A 141 0.27 0.56 21.06
N SER A 142 0.22 0.87 19.77
CA SER A 142 -0.99 1.38 19.10
C SER A 142 -1.88 0.28 18.49
N ILE A 143 -1.38 -0.96 18.43
CA ILE A 143 -2.06 -2.09 17.76
C ILE A 143 -2.63 -3.01 18.83
N SER A 144 -3.87 -3.45 18.66
CA SER A 144 -4.49 -4.50 19.47
C SER A 144 -4.61 -5.78 18.64
N PRO A 145 -3.54 -6.60 18.54
CA PRO A 145 -3.59 -7.81 17.74
C PRO A 145 -4.53 -8.84 18.39
N VAL A 146 -5.40 -9.44 17.57
CA VAL A 146 -6.31 -10.48 18.03
C VAL A 146 -5.52 -11.77 18.24
N LYS A 147 -5.39 -12.19 19.51
CA LYS A 147 -4.64 -13.40 19.88
C LYS A 147 -5.41 -14.70 19.62
N ASN A 148 -6.73 -14.67 19.83
CA ASN A 148 -7.60 -15.82 19.63
C ASN A 148 -8.70 -15.46 18.61
N THR A 149 -8.53 -15.96 17.39
CA THR A 149 -9.47 -15.76 16.27
C THR A 149 -10.82 -16.44 16.49
N GLU A 150 -10.87 -17.47 17.34
CA GLU A 150 -12.09 -18.22 17.63
C GLU A 150 -12.86 -17.65 18.83
N SER A 151 -12.32 -16.62 19.48
CA SER A 151 -13.00 -15.98 20.61
C SER A 151 -14.32 -15.35 20.16
N LEU A 152 -15.34 -15.40 21.04
CA LEU A 152 -16.65 -14.81 20.78
C LEU A 152 -16.55 -13.33 20.36
N ASN A 153 -15.63 -12.57 20.96
CA ASN A 153 -15.40 -11.17 20.61
C ASN A 153 -14.80 -10.99 19.21
N ALA A 154 -13.92 -11.88 18.77
CA ALA A 154 -13.35 -11.83 17.42
C ALA A 154 -14.39 -12.21 16.36
N LEU A 155 -15.24 -13.20 16.63
CA LEU A 155 -16.32 -13.64 15.74
C LEU A 155 -17.49 -12.65 15.70
N ALA A 156 -17.74 -11.94 16.79
CA ALA A 156 -18.80 -10.93 16.89
C ALA A 156 -18.39 -9.56 16.32
N SER A 157 -17.12 -9.35 15.98
CA SER A 157 -16.66 -8.06 15.47
C SER A 157 -17.26 -7.75 14.10
N GLU A 158 -17.70 -6.51 13.92
CA GLU A 158 -18.27 -5.98 12.67
C GLU A 158 -17.24 -5.79 11.56
N LEU A 159 -15.96 -5.66 11.91
CA LEU A 159 -14.88 -5.52 10.93
C LEU A 159 -14.71 -6.80 10.10
N PRO A 160 -14.51 -6.68 8.78
CA PRO A 160 -14.35 -7.84 7.89
C PRO A 160 -13.03 -8.59 8.11
N SER A 161 -12.06 -7.99 8.79
CA SER A 161 -10.77 -8.60 9.09
C SER A 161 -10.10 -7.98 10.32
N HIS A 162 -9.19 -8.73 10.94
CA HIS A 162 -8.39 -8.31 12.10
C HIS A 162 -6.92 -8.63 11.89
N ILE A 163 -6.06 -7.85 12.54
CA ILE A 163 -4.62 -8.09 12.57
C ILE A 163 -4.34 -9.12 13.65
N VAL A 164 -3.85 -10.29 13.26
CA VAL A 164 -3.40 -11.34 14.19
C VAL A 164 -1.95 -11.10 14.62
N GLY A 165 -1.14 -10.57 13.71
CA GLY A 165 0.27 -10.28 14.00
C GLY A 165 0.96 -9.55 12.86
N ILE A 166 2.10 -8.95 13.17
CA ILE A 166 2.95 -8.24 12.21
C ILE A 166 4.36 -8.76 12.38
N LYS A 167 5.01 -9.07 11.26
CA LYS A 167 6.42 -9.48 11.23
C LYS A 167 7.23 -8.42 10.51
N VAL A 168 8.08 -7.72 11.26
CA VAL A 168 9.03 -6.74 10.72
C VAL A 168 10.40 -7.38 10.63
N ARG A 169 11.04 -7.24 9.47
CA ARG A 169 12.43 -7.62 9.23
C ARG A 169 13.17 -6.43 8.65
N VAL A 170 14.28 -6.04 9.26
CA VAL A 170 15.14 -4.98 8.76
C VAL A 170 16.54 -5.54 8.58
N SER A 171 17.20 -5.11 7.51
CA SER A 171 18.53 -5.57 7.12
C SER A 171 19.45 -4.38 6.92
N GLY A 172 20.74 -4.57 7.14
CA GLY A 172 21.76 -3.55 6.91
C GLY A 172 22.07 -2.71 8.15
N ARG A 173 22.60 -1.50 7.93
CA ARG A 173 22.99 -0.58 8.99
C ARG A 173 21.82 0.34 9.33
N LEU A 174 21.49 0.42 10.62
CA LEU A 174 20.55 1.40 11.14
C LEU A 174 21.33 2.61 11.61
N ILE A 175 20.92 3.81 11.18
CA ILE A 175 21.63 5.07 11.46
C ILE A 175 21.75 5.31 12.96
N THR A 176 20.69 4.99 13.71
CA THR A 176 20.58 5.21 15.15
C THR A 176 21.27 4.13 16.00
N GLU A 177 21.75 3.05 15.40
CA GLU A 177 22.41 1.96 16.13
C GLU A 177 23.92 1.99 15.96
N ARG A 178 24.65 1.76 17.07
CA ARG A 178 26.11 1.71 17.05
C ARG A 178 26.60 0.47 16.31
N TRP A 179 27.66 0.64 15.52
CA TRP A 179 28.37 -0.48 14.93
C TRP A 179 28.98 -1.36 16.03
N ARG A 180 28.60 -2.64 16.05
CA ARG A 180 29.23 -3.64 16.92
C ARG A 180 30.15 -4.52 16.06
N PRO A 181 31.44 -4.63 16.39
CA PRO A 181 32.36 -5.51 15.67
C PRO A 181 31.87 -6.96 15.78
N ARG A 182 32.18 -7.77 14.76
CA ARG A 182 31.92 -9.21 14.82
C ARG A 182 32.75 -9.79 15.97
N GLN A 183 32.09 -10.53 16.85
CA GLN A 183 32.82 -11.36 17.80
C GLN A 183 33.49 -12.48 17.00
N THR A 184 34.80 -12.37 16.85
CA THR A 184 35.64 -13.48 16.37
C THR A 184 35.89 -14.39 17.58
N VAL A 185 35.63 -15.68 17.40
CA VAL A 185 36.03 -16.75 18.34
C VAL A 185 37.53 -16.97 18.18
#